data_AF-A0A433SU76-F1
#
_entry.id   AF-A0A433SU76-F1
#
_cell.length_a   1.000
_cell.length_b   1.000
_cell.length_c   1.000
_cell.angle_alpha   90.00
_cell.angle_beta   90.00
_cell.angle_gamma   90.00
#
_symmetry.space_group_name_H-M   'P 1'
#
loop_
_entity.id
_entity.type
_entity.pdbx_description
1 polymer ?
#
loop_
_entity_poly.entity_id
_entity_poly.type
_entity_poly.pdbx_seq_one_letter_code
_entity_poly.pdbx_strand_id
1 'polypeptide(L)'
;MMPTATRYFGFGLVIGMTIAFLCLSLSHLAIPTTPLHKMSISQAVISDVSHGLIKKQEQQEQQEKEQQNQPLVHLDLGEDKHHHHDDDTVARQLKDKVRVLVWVMTSPQNLEKKAQIVKDTWGRRCNKIIFFSSETNKDFPTVGLNVSEGREHLTAKTMQGFRYVYENHFNDADWFMKADDDTYVIVENLRYFLSEQNTSQPIYFGHHFKVIVKQGYYRYV
;
A
#
# COMPACT_ATOMS: atom_id res chain seq x y z
N MET A 1 -9.04 7.66 -66.65
CA MET A 1 -7.58 7.59 -66.39
C MET A 1 -7.36 7.93 -64.92
N MET A 2 -7.11 6.94 -64.06
CA MET A 2 -6.78 7.19 -62.65
C MET A 2 -5.31 7.62 -62.52
N PRO A 3 -4.99 8.61 -61.67
CA PRO A 3 -3.63 9.14 -61.54
C PRO A 3 -2.65 8.04 -61.12
N THR A 4 -1.50 7.99 -61.80
CA THR A 4 -0.45 6.97 -61.65
C THR A 4 0.03 6.81 -60.20
N ALA A 5 -0.03 7.89 -59.40
CA ALA A 5 0.36 7.90 -57.98
C ALA A 5 -0.45 6.92 -57.10
N THR A 6 -1.75 6.75 -57.35
CA THR A 6 -2.61 5.86 -56.52
C THR A 6 -2.28 4.38 -56.74
N ARG A 7 -1.75 4.03 -57.92
CA ARG A 7 -1.37 2.65 -58.24
C ARG A 7 -0.11 2.23 -57.47
N TYR A 8 0.88 3.11 -57.37
CA TYR A 8 2.12 2.82 -56.62
C TYR A 8 1.90 2.72 -55.10
N PHE A 9 0.96 3.49 -54.55
CA PHE A 9 0.61 3.40 -53.12
C PHE A 9 0.00 2.03 -52.77
N GLY A 10 -0.90 1.51 -53.61
CA GLY A 10 -1.49 0.18 -53.41
C GLY A 10 -0.45 -0.94 -53.45
N PHE A 11 0.49 -0.89 -54.40
CA PHE A 11 1.57 -1.87 -54.47
C PHE A 11 2.51 -1.81 -53.26
N GLY A 12 2.83 -0.61 -52.78
CA GLY A 12 3.65 -0.43 -51.57
C GLY A 12 3.00 -1.02 -50.31
N LEU A 13 1.68 -0.85 -50.15
CA LEU A 13 0.94 -1.37 -49.00
C LEU A 13 0.90 -2.90 -48.96
N VAL A 14 0.73 -3.54 -50.12
CA VAL A 14 0.70 -5.01 -50.23
C VAL A 14 2.08 -5.60 -49.95
N ILE A 15 3.15 -4.99 -50.50
CA ILE A 15 4.54 -5.42 -50.23
C ILE A 15 4.90 -5.23 -48.75
N GLY A 16 4.45 -4.14 -48.13
CA GLY A 16 4.66 -3.91 -46.69
C GLY A 16 3.99 -4.97 -45.82
N MET A 17 2.74 -5.33 -46.13
CA MET A 17 2.00 -6.35 -45.37
C MET A 17 2.59 -7.76 -45.55
N THR A 18 3.08 -8.12 -46.75
CA THR A 18 3.70 -9.42 -46.97
C THR A 18 5.04 -9.54 -46.24
N ILE A 19 5.86 -8.48 -46.24
CA ILE A 19 7.13 -8.46 -45.48
C ILE A 19 6.87 -8.54 -43.97
N ALA A 20 5.86 -7.84 -43.46
CA ALA A 20 5.49 -7.92 -42.04
C ALA A 20 5.04 -9.33 -41.61
N PHE A 21 4.22 -10.00 -42.43
CA PHE A 21 3.82 -11.39 -42.18
C PHE A 21 5.00 -12.36 -42.25
N LEU A 22 5.92 -12.18 -43.20
CA LEU A 22 7.15 -12.95 -43.30
C LEU A 22 8.02 -12.77 -42.05
N CYS A 23 8.24 -11.53 -41.60
CA CYS A 23 9.00 -11.24 -40.37
C CYS A 23 8.35 -11.86 -39.12
N LEU A 24 7.03 -11.81 -38.99
CA LEU A 24 6.30 -12.45 -37.88
C LEU A 24 6.40 -13.98 -37.94
N SER A 25 6.33 -14.58 -39.13
CA SER A 25 6.48 -16.03 -39.30
C SER A 25 7.90 -16.54 -38.98
N LEU A 26 8.93 -15.78 -39.37
CA LEU A 26 10.34 -16.06 -39.06
C LEU A 26 10.66 -15.90 -37.58
N SER A 27 10.07 -14.92 -36.89
CA SER A 27 10.21 -14.76 -35.44
C SER A 27 9.45 -15.83 -34.65
N HIS A 28 8.39 -16.42 -35.22
CA HIS A 28 7.72 -17.58 -34.65
C HIS A 28 8.53 -18.89 -34.83
N LEU A 29 9.42 -18.95 -35.82
CA LEU A 29 10.30 -20.10 -36.09
C LEU A 29 11.59 -20.09 -35.24
N ALA A 30 11.95 -18.95 -34.64
CA ALA A 30 13.16 -18.77 -33.83
C ALA A 30 12.96 -19.02 -32.33
N ILE A 31 11.75 -19.38 -31.89
CA ILE A 31 11.50 -19.78 -30.49
C ILE A 31 11.81 -21.28 -30.37
N PRO A 32 12.83 -21.70 -29.62
CA PRO A 32 13.01 -23.12 -29.31
C PRO A 32 11.85 -23.53 -28.41
N THR A 33 10.94 -24.36 -28.94
CA THR A 33 9.93 -25.03 -28.13
C THR A 33 10.63 -26.06 -27.25
N THR A 34 11.03 -25.67 -26.05
CA THR A 34 11.24 -26.64 -24.97
C THR A 34 9.90 -27.33 -24.71
N PRO A 35 9.83 -28.67 -24.63
CA PRO A 35 8.57 -29.35 -24.38
C PRO A 35 8.07 -28.93 -23.00
N LEU A 36 6.92 -28.25 -23.00
CA LEU A 36 6.21 -27.85 -21.81
C LEU A 36 5.66 -29.15 -21.19
N HIS A 37 6.37 -29.67 -20.18
CA HIS A 37 5.84 -30.72 -19.33
C HIS A 37 4.59 -30.15 -18.66
N LYS A 38 3.41 -30.45 -19.21
CA LYS A 38 2.12 -30.18 -18.58
C LYS A 38 2.06 -31.01 -17.30
N MET A 39 2.53 -30.44 -16.20
CA MET A 39 2.20 -30.97 -14.88
C MET A 39 0.72 -30.66 -14.66
N SER A 40 -0.14 -31.65 -14.95
CA SER A 40 -1.56 -31.58 -14.61
C SER A 40 -1.67 -31.56 -13.09
N ILE A 41 -1.86 -30.38 -12.51
CA ILE A 41 -2.19 -30.24 -11.09
C ILE A 41 -3.67 -30.61 -10.96
N SER A 42 -3.93 -31.72 -10.28
CA SER A 42 -5.29 -32.20 -10.00
C SER A 42 -6.14 -31.07 -9.41
N GLN A 43 -7.39 -30.93 -9.87
CA GLN A 43 -8.36 -29.97 -9.29
C GLN A 43 -8.50 -30.14 -7.78
N ALA A 44 -8.27 -31.35 -7.24
CA ALA A 44 -8.24 -31.60 -5.80
C ALA A 44 -7.15 -30.79 -5.08
N VAL A 45 -5.96 -30.65 -5.68
CA VAL A 45 -4.85 -29.87 -5.09
C VAL A 45 -5.16 -28.37 -5.10
N ILE A 46 -5.83 -27.87 -6.14
CA ILE A 46 -6.27 -26.47 -6.21
C ILE A 46 -7.38 -26.22 -5.17
N SER A 47 -8.32 -27.16 -5.02
CA SER A 47 -9.37 -27.12 -3.99
C SER A 47 -8.76 -27.10 -2.58
N ASP A 48 -7.77 -27.95 -2.31
CA ASP A 48 -7.09 -28.03 -1.00
C ASP A 48 -6.32 -26.74 -0.67
N VAL A 49 -5.63 -26.15 -1.65
CA VAL A 49 -4.94 -24.86 -1.47
C VAL A 49 -5.95 -23.74 -1.23
N SER A 50 -7.07 -23.72 -1.97
CA SER A 50 -8.13 -22.72 -1.79
C SER A 50 -8.78 -22.83 -0.41
N HIS A 51 -9.09 -24.05 0.03
CA HIS A 51 -9.60 -24.32 1.37
C HIS A 51 -8.59 -23.95 2.48
N GLY A 52 -7.30 -24.17 2.25
CA GLY A 52 -6.24 -23.77 3.18
C GLY A 52 -6.12 -22.26 3.35
N LEU A 53 -6.30 -21.49 2.28
CA LEU A 53 -6.29 -20.02 2.33
C LEU A 53 -7.54 -19.45 3.00
N ILE A 54 -8.71 -20.02 2.71
CA ILE A 54 -9.98 -19.65 3.35
C ILE A 54 -9.91 -19.93 4.85
N LYS A 55 -9.44 -21.12 5.27
CA LYS A 55 -9.23 -21.43 6.69
C LYS A 55 -8.26 -20.47 7.36
N LYS A 56 -7.21 -20.02 6.66
CA LYS A 56 -6.23 -19.07 7.21
C LYS A 56 -6.84 -17.68 7.41
N GLN A 57 -7.72 -17.24 6.50
CA GLN A 57 -8.47 -15.98 6.66
C GLN A 57 -9.50 -16.08 7.80
N GLU A 58 -10.24 -17.19 7.90
CA GLU A 58 -11.18 -17.43 8.99
C GLU A 58 -10.47 -17.47 10.35
N GLN A 59 -9.28 -18.09 10.42
CA GLN A 59 -8.46 -18.10 11.64
C GLN A 59 -7.95 -16.71 12.01
N GLN A 60 -7.58 -15.87 11.04
CA GLN A 60 -7.18 -14.48 11.32
C GLN A 60 -8.35 -13.63 11.82
N GLU A 61 -9.54 -13.77 11.22
CA GLU A 61 -10.75 -13.06 11.71
C GLU A 61 -11.21 -13.57 13.08
N GLN A 62 -11.04 -14.86 13.37
CA GLN A 62 -11.29 -15.41 14.70
C GLN A 62 -10.28 -14.90 15.73
N GLN A 63 -8.98 -14.84 15.38
CA GLN A 63 -7.95 -14.26 16.24
C GLN A 63 -8.19 -12.78 16.51
N GLU A 64 -8.59 -11.98 15.51
CA GLU A 64 -8.95 -10.56 15.69
C GLU A 64 -10.16 -10.39 16.62
N LYS A 65 -11.18 -11.27 16.49
CA LYS A 65 -12.36 -11.27 17.38
C LYS A 65 -12.04 -11.72 18.80
N GLU A 66 -11.16 -12.72 18.96
CA GLU A 66 -10.69 -13.15 20.29
C GLU A 66 -9.85 -12.07 20.96
N GLN A 67 -8.99 -11.37 20.20
CA GLN A 67 -8.16 -10.29 20.72
C GLN A 67 -8.97 -9.05 21.12
N GLN A 68 -10.09 -8.78 20.43
CA GLN A 68 -11.05 -7.74 20.83
C GLN A 68 -11.86 -8.09 22.08
N ASN A 69 -12.01 -9.38 22.40
CA ASN A 69 -12.76 -9.86 23.57
C ASN A 69 -11.87 -10.19 24.78
N GLN A 70 -10.55 -10.05 24.66
CA GLN A 70 -9.66 -10.22 25.81
C GLN A 70 -9.82 -9.04 26.78
N PRO A 71 -9.97 -9.30 28.10
CA PRO A 71 -9.89 -8.24 29.08
C PRO A 71 -8.54 -7.55 28.95
N LEU A 72 -8.55 -6.21 28.94
CA LEU A 72 -7.33 -5.40 29.06
C LEU A 72 -6.54 -5.92 30.26
N VAL A 73 -5.42 -6.59 29.99
CA VAL A 73 -4.48 -6.98 31.03
C VAL A 73 -4.00 -5.67 31.65
N HIS A 74 -4.41 -5.43 32.88
CA HIS A 74 -3.86 -4.33 33.68
C HIS A 74 -2.39 -4.67 33.89
N LEU A 75 -1.54 -4.20 32.98
CA LEU A 75 -0.10 -4.25 33.15
C LEU A 75 0.17 -3.34 34.35
N ASP A 76 0.41 -3.97 35.52
CA ASP A 76 0.89 -3.27 36.70
C ASP A 76 2.32 -2.81 36.42
N LEU A 77 2.41 -1.70 35.68
CA LEU A 77 3.61 -0.90 35.57
C LEU A 77 3.79 -0.29 36.96
N GLY A 78 4.47 -1.01 37.85
CA GLY A 78 4.85 -0.49 39.15
C GLY A 78 5.41 0.92 39.00
N GLU A 79 5.08 1.81 39.93
CA GLU A 79 5.57 3.20 39.91
C GLU A 79 7.11 3.22 39.81
N ASP A 80 7.62 3.35 38.58
CA ASP A 80 9.00 3.72 38.34
C ASP A 80 9.17 5.15 38.82
N LYS A 81 9.62 5.31 40.06
CA LYS A 81 9.96 6.60 40.68
C LYS A 81 11.25 7.20 40.12
N HIS A 82 11.79 6.62 39.06
CA HIS A 82 12.84 7.23 38.26
C HIS A 82 12.19 8.22 37.30
N HIS A 83 12.02 9.46 37.76
CA HIS A 83 11.86 10.61 36.89
C HIS A 83 13.15 10.77 36.06
N HIS A 84 13.31 9.93 35.03
CA HIS A 84 14.14 10.28 33.90
C HIS A 84 13.48 11.51 33.30
N HIS A 85 14.07 12.68 33.55
CA HIS A 85 13.79 13.84 32.73
C HIS A 85 14.39 13.50 31.37
N ASP A 86 13.61 12.79 30.54
CA ASP A 86 14.03 12.43 29.20
C ASP A 86 14.38 13.72 28.48
N ASP A 87 15.66 13.86 28.11
CA ASP A 87 16.13 14.98 27.32
C ASP A 87 15.55 14.85 25.91
N ASP A 88 14.45 15.54 25.66
CA ASP A 88 13.74 15.55 24.38
C ASP A 88 14.27 16.64 23.43
N THR A 89 15.40 17.27 23.74
CA THR A 89 15.99 18.36 22.93
C THR A 89 16.23 17.91 21.49
N VAL A 90 16.81 16.72 21.30
CA VAL A 90 17.07 16.15 19.96
C VAL A 90 15.76 15.88 19.21
N ALA A 91 14.76 15.34 19.89
CA ALA A 91 13.46 15.06 19.28
C ALA A 91 12.76 16.35 18.79
N ARG A 92 12.84 17.43 19.57
CA ARG A 92 12.31 18.75 19.17
C ARG A 92 13.06 19.33 17.99
N GLN A 93 14.40 19.33 18.02
CA GLN A 93 15.22 19.81 16.90
C GLN A 93 14.93 19.03 15.61
N LEU A 94 14.79 17.70 15.70
CA LEU A 94 14.43 16.86 14.57
C LEU A 94 13.01 17.12 14.08
N LYS A 95 12.06 17.43 14.97
CA LYS A 95 10.70 17.81 14.59
C LYS A 95 10.66 19.05 13.70
N ASP A 96 11.51 20.03 13.98
CA ASP A 96 11.59 21.26 13.18
C ASP A 96 12.30 21.04 11.83
N LYS A 97 13.30 20.14 11.80
CA LYS A 97 14.08 19.84 10.59
C LYS A 97 13.40 18.85 9.64
N VAL A 98 12.68 17.86 10.17
CA VAL A 98 12.12 16.74 9.40
C VAL A 98 10.59 16.79 9.45
N ARG A 99 9.99 17.36 8.40
CA ARG A 99 8.54 17.55 8.29
C ARG A 99 7.89 16.27 7.75
N VAL A 100 7.21 15.54 8.63
CA VAL A 100 6.50 14.29 8.29
C VAL A 100 5.00 14.48 8.37
N LEU A 101 4.30 14.18 7.27
CA LEU A 101 2.86 14.03 7.23
C LEU A 101 2.52 12.54 7.30
N VAL A 102 1.72 12.17 8.29
CA VAL A 102 1.17 10.81 8.40
C VAL A 102 -0.29 10.84 8.02
N TRP A 103 -0.73 9.93 7.16
CA TRP A 103 -2.16 9.66 7.01
C TRP A 103 -2.49 8.27 7.54
N VAL A 104 -3.57 8.20 8.31
CA VAL A 104 -4.05 6.98 8.95
C VAL A 104 -5.32 6.55 8.21
N MET A 105 -5.31 5.34 7.67
CA MET A 105 -6.49 4.71 7.09
C MET A 105 -7.30 4.05 8.20
N THR A 106 -8.59 4.37 8.28
CA THR A 106 -9.51 3.81 9.26
C THR A 106 -10.90 3.59 8.64
N SER A 107 -11.86 3.15 9.45
CA SER A 107 -13.26 2.99 9.08
C SER A 107 -14.16 3.71 10.09
N PRO A 108 -15.41 4.06 9.72
CA PRO A 108 -16.35 4.69 10.64
C PRO A 108 -16.54 3.94 11.97
N GLN A 109 -16.47 2.60 11.93
CA GLN A 109 -16.66 1.75 13.12
C GLN A 109 -15.44 1.74 14.06
N ASN A 110 -14.26 2.15 13.57
CA ASN A 110 -13.01 2.13 14.32
C ASN A 110 -12.63 3.49 14.90
N LEU A 111 -13.41 4.56 14.63
CA LEU A 111 -13.05 5.92 15.03
C LEU A 111 -12.83 6.04 16.54
N GLU A 112 -13.83 5.63 17.34
CA GLU A 112 -13.77 5.70 18.80
C GLU A 112 -12.81 4.67 19.40
N LYS A 113 -12.75 3.46 18.82
CA LYS A 113 -12.03 2.32 19.40
C LYS A 113 -10.54 2.32 19.10
N LYS A 114 -10.13 2.85 17.94
CA LYS A 114 -8.77 2.75 17.42
C LYS A 114 -8.20 4.11 17.01
N ALA A 115 -8.89 4.83 16.12
CA ALA A 115 -8.36 6.09 15.59
C ALA A 115 -8.17 7.15 16.69
N GLN A 116 -9.06 7.19 17.68
CA GLN A 116 -8.93 8.03 18.87
C GLN A 116 -7.66 7.70 19.68
N ILE A 117 -7.34 6.42 19.87
CA ILE A 117 -6.10 6.00 20.56
C ILE A 117 -4.88 6.46 19.77
N VAL A 118 -4.87 6.27 18.45
CA VAL A 118 -3.78 6.77 17.58
C VAL A 118 -3.61 8.29 17.73
N LYS A 119 -4.73 9.04 17.68
CA LYS A 119 -4.75 10.50 17.83
C LYS A 119 -4.22 10.94 19.19
N ASP A 120 -4.59 10.27 20.27
CA ASP A 120 -4.25 10.66 21.64
C ASP A 120 -2.85 10.21 22.07
N THR A 121 -2.28 9.22 21.39
CA THR A 121 -0.95 8.69 21.67
C THR A 121 0.10 9.27 20.72
N TRP A 122 0.61 8.46 19.78
CA TRP A 122 1.72 8.82 18.91
C TRP A 122 1.35 9.85 17.85
N GLY A 123 0.07 9.96 17.48
CA GLY A 123 -0.41 10.94 16.50
C GLY A 123 -0.15 12.39 16.92
N ARG A 124 -0.16 12.69 18.23
CA ARG A 124 0.16 14.03 18.77
C ARG A 124 1.60 14.45 18.49
N ARG A 125 2.50 13.49 18.24
CA ARG A 125 3.92 13.72 18.01
C ARG A 125 4.24 14.00 16.55
N CYS A 126 3.33 13.71 15.60
CA CYS A 126 3.48 14.02 14.17
C CYS A 126 3.54 15.53 13.90
N ASN A 127 4.09 15.94 12.74
CA ASN A 127 4.01 17.34 12.29
C ASN A 127 2.61 17.65 11.76
N LYS A 128 2.08 16.74 10.94
CA LYS A 128 0.68 16.73 10.49
C LYS A 128 0.18 15.29 10.47
N ILE A 129 -1.06 15.09 10.89
CA ILE A 129 -1.75 13.81 10.82
C ILE A 129 -3.13 14.00 10.18
N ILE A 130 -3.50 13.09 9.27
CA ILE A 130 -4.80 13.08 8.59
C ILE A 130 -5.43 11.72 8.80
N PHE A 131 -6.70 11.68 9.15
CA PHE A 131 -7.45 10.43 9.25
C PHE A 131 -8.39 10.30 8.05
N PHE A 132 -8.26 9.20 7.30
CA PHE A 132 -9.12 8.87 6.18
C PHE A 132 -10.08 7.75 6.54
N SER A 133 -11.35 7.89 6.15
CA SER A 133 -12.37 6.84 6.24
C SER A 133 -13.24 6.82 4.99
N SER A 134 -14.16 5.85 4.87
CA SER A 134 -15.16 5.87 3.79
C SER A 134 -16.03 7.14 3.83
N GLU A 135 -16.39 7.56 5.04
CA GLU A 135 -17.30 8.68 5.30
C GLU A 135 -16.58 9.82 6.04
N THR A 136 -17.06 11.05 5.86
CA THR A 136 -16.58 12.20 6.65
C THR A 136 -17.31 12.23 7.98
N ASN A 137 -16.56 12.29 9.09
CA ASN A 137 -17.11 12.49 10.42
C ASN A 137 -16.63 13.87 10.95
N LYS A 138 -17.55 14.68 11.49
CA LYS A 138 -17.22 16.02 12.02
C LYS A 138 -16.73 16.00 13.46
N ASP A 139 -17.18 15.04 14.25
CA ASP A 139 -16.83 14.90 15.67
C ASP A 139 -15.41 14.35 15.82
N PHE A 140 -15.08 13.36 14.98
CA PHE A 140 -13.71 12.92 14.76
C PHE A 140 -13.35 13.28 13.31
N PRO A 141 -12.62 14.41 13.07
CA PRO A 141 -12.50 15.07 11.76
C PRO A 141 -11.76 14.21 10.73
N THR A 142 -12.43 13.17 10.23
CA THR A 142 -11.95 12.32 9.15
C THR A 142 -12.29 12.94 7.81
N VAL A 143 -11.41 12.74 6.85
CA VAL A 143 -11.69 13.01 5.45
C VAL A 143 -12.31 11.77 4.83
N GLY A 144 -13.55 11.89 4.37
CA GLY A 144 -14.26 10.83 3.67
C GLY A 144 -13.73 10.66 2.24
N LEU A 145 -13.25 9.46 1.92
CA LEU A 145 -12.73 9.11 0.60
C LEU A 145 -13.82 8.73 -0.41
N ASN A 146 -15.07 8.55 0.04
CA ASN A 146 -16.20 8.09 -0.77
C ASN A 146 -15.92 6.74 -1.48
N VAL A 147 -15.22 5.84 -0.78
CA VAL A 147 -14.95 4.47 -1.21
C VAL A 147 -15.53 3.53 -0.18
N SER A 148 -16.26 2.51 -0.65
CA SER A 148 -16.88 1.49 0.20
C SER A 148 -15.90 0.82 1.15
N GLU A 149 -16.39 0.39 2.32
CA GLU A 149 -15.64 -0.46 3.24
C GLU A 149 -15.45 -1.87 2.65
N GLY A 150 -14.37 -2.54 3.04
CA GLY A 150 -14.03 -3.88 2.54
C GLY A 150 -12.55 -4.02 2.16
N ARG A 151 -12.01 -5.24 2.30
CA ARG A 151 -10.59 -5.53 2.00
C ARG A 151 -10.29 -5.39 0.50
N GLU A 152 -11.28 -5.68 -0.34
CA GLU A 152 -11.27 -5.53 -1.79
C GLU A 152 -11.15 -4.07 -2.27
N HIS A 153 -11.53 -3.11 -1.42
CA HIS A 153 -11.51 -1.69 -1.75
C HIS A 153 -10.28 -0.94 -1.18
N LEU A 154 -9.37 -1.63 -0.48
CA LEU A 154 -8.20 -1.01 0.16
C LEU A 154 -7.26 -0.31 -0.84
N THR A 155 -7.09 -0.86 -2.04
CA THR A 155 -6.30 -0.23 -3.10
C THR A 155 -6.95 1.09 -3.53
N ALA A 156 -8.25 1.10 -3.78
CA ALA A 156 -8.99 2.31 -4.17
C ALA A 156 -8.93 3.38 -3.08
N LYS A 157 -9.11 3.01 -1.81
CA LYS A 157 -8.93 3.90 -0.65
C LYS A 157 -7.52 4.49 -0.60
N THR A 158 -6.51 3.65 -0.78
CA THR A 158 -5.11 4.09 -0.77
C THR A 158 -4.84 5.10 -1.89
N MET A 159 -5.33 4.84 -3.11
CA MET A 159 -5.19 5.75 -4.24
C MET A 159 -5.90 7.10 -4.02
N GLN A 160 -7.11 7.08 -3.44
CA GLN A 160 -7.81 8.33 -3.10
C GLN A 160 -7.09 9.11 -1.99
N GLY A 161 -6.54 8.42 -0.99
CA GLY A 161 -5.72 9.05 0.06
C GLY A 161 -4.48 9.74 -0.52
N PHE A 162 -3.74 9.06 -1.39
CA PHE A 162 -2.60 9.67 -2.10
C PHE A 162 -3.01 10.91 -2.89
N ARG A 163 -4.10 10.82 -3.67
CA ARG A 163 -4.62 11.95 -4.44
C ARG A 163 -4.98 13.13 -3.55
N TYR A 164 -5.71 12.89 -2.45
CA TYR A 164 -6.08 13.96 -1.52
C TYR A 164 -4.84 14.65 -0.93
N VAL A 165 -3.86 13.87 -0.48
CA VAL A 165 -2.63 14.43 0.10
C VAL A 165 -1.83 15.21 -0.93
N TYR A 166 -1.76 14.73 -2.17
CA TYR A 166 -1.11 15.46 -3.26
C TYR A 166 -1.82 16.80 -3.57
N GLU A 167 -3.15 16.78 -3.68
CA GLU A 167 -3.92 17.99 -4.03
C GLU A 167 -3.92 19.05 -2.92
N ASN A 168 -3.88 18.64 -1.64
CA ASN A 168 -4.13 19.54 -0.50
C ASN A 168 -2.90 19.79 0.39
N HIS A 169 -1.92 18.88 0.39
CA HIS A 169 -0.85 18.85 1.40
C HIS A 169 0.53 18.55 0.83
N PHE A 170 0.70 18.62 -0.49
CA PHE A 170 1.99 18.35 -1.14
C PHE A 170 3.14 19.22 -0.61
N ASN A 171 2.87 20.49 -0.28
CA ASN A 171 3.90 21.42 0.22
C ASN A 171 4.05 21.41 1.75
N ASP A 172 3.19 20.67 2.46
CA ASP A 172 3.12 20.72 3.92
C ASP A 172 4.20 19.86 4.60
N ALA A 173 4.79 18.91 3.88
CA ALA A 173 5.79 17.97 4.39
C ALA A 173 6.79 17.56 3.32
N ASP A 174 7.95 17.07 3.76
CA ASP A 174 8.97 16.47 2.89
C ASP A 174 8.83 14.95 2.83
N TRP A 175 8.23 14.37 3.87
CA TRP A 175 8.02 12.93 4.02
C TRP A 175 6.55 12.61 4.25
N PHE A 176 6.09 11.55 3.59
CA PHE A 176 4.71 11.09 3.65
C PHE A 176 4.66 9.63 4.08
N MET A 177 3.86 9.32 5.10
CA MET A 177 3.71 7.97 5.63
C MET A 177 2.24 7.57 5.65
N LYS A 178 1.92 6.43 5.04
CA LYS A 178 0.65 5.72 5.28
C LYS A 178 0.78 4.87 6.54
N ALA A 179 -0.22 4.92 7.40
CA ALA A 179 -0.41 4.00 8.53
C ALA A 179 -1.86 3.49 8.56
N ASP A 180 -2.09 2.39 9.26
CA ASP A 180 -3.43 1.88 9.56
C ASP A 180 -3.77 2.20 11.04
N ASP A 181 -5.04 2.09 11.42
CA ASP A 181 -5.53 2.47 12.76
C ASP A 181 -5.10 1.55 13.91
N ASP A 182 -4.43 0.45 13.60
CA ASP A 182 -3.81 -0.50 14.52
C ASP A 182 -2.27 -0.43 14.52
N THR A 183 -1.70 0.58 13.86
CA THR A 183 -0.24 0.82 13.84
C THR A 183 0.21 1.70 15.01
N TYR A 184 1.36 1.39 15.60
CA TYR A 184 2.06 2.27 16.55
C TYR A 184 3.41 2.72 15.99
N VAL A 185 3.69 4.03 16.05
CA VAL A 185 4.92 4.62 15.51
C VAL A 185 5.67 5.41 16.59
N ILE A 186 6.98 5.14 16.71
CA ILE A 186 7.89 6.01 17.45
C ILE A 186 8.36 7.10 16.48
N VAL A 187 7.64 8.23 16.47
CA VAL A 187 7.84 9.31 15.48
C VAL A 187 9.24 9.91 15.57
N GLU A 188 9.83 9.92 16.76
CA GLU A 188 11.19 10.39 17.02
C GLU A 188 12.23 9.52 16.29
N ASN A 189 12.09 8.19 16.35
CA ASN A 189 12.96 7.26 15.63
C ASN A 189 12.77 7.38 14.12
N LEU A 190 11.52 7.58 13.67
CA LEU A 190 11.24 7.83 12.26
C LEU A 190 11.96 9.08 11.76
N ARG A 191 11.88 10.20 12.49
CA ARG A 191 12.59 11.44 12.10
C ARG A 191 14.10 11.27 12.14
N TYR A 192 14.62 10.57 13.14
CA TYR A 192 16.05 10.29 13.24
C TYR A 192 16.53 9.56 11.97
N PHE A 193 15.86 8.47 11.59
CA PHE A 193 16.16 7.73 10.36
C PHE A 193 16.08 8.60 9.10
N LEU A 194 15.03 9.42 8.98
CA LEU A 194 14.81 10.28 7.81
C LEU A 194 15.76 11.49 7.76
N SER A 195 16.37 11.88 8.88
CA SER A 195 17.22 13.07 8.97
C SER A 195 18.51 12.99 8.15
N GLU A 196 18.92 11.77 7.81
CA GLU A 196 20.09 11.45 6.98
C GLU A 196 19.75 11.27 5.49
N GLN A 197 18.45 11.28 5.14
CA GLN A 197 17.99 10.99 3.78
C GLN A 197 17.82 12.27 2.96
N ASN A 198 18.03 12.17 1.64
CA ASN A 198 17.86 13.30 0.72
C ASN A 198 16.40 13.40 0.23
N THR A 199 15.68 14.44 0.65
CA THR A 199 14.27 14.69 0.30
C THR A 199 14.05 15.04 -1.17
N SER A 200 15.11 15.42 -1.91
CA SER A 200 15.01 15.68 -3.36
C SER A 200 15.04 14.41 -4.21
N GLN A 201 15.28 13.24 -3.60
CA GLN A 201 15.32 11.96 -4.30
C GLN A 201 13.96 11.24 -4.20
N PRO A 202 13.50 10.58 -5.27
CA PRO A 202 12.25 9.81 -5.25
C PRO A 202 12.45 8.45 -4.58
N ILE A 203 12.54 8.45 -3.24
CA ILE A 203 12.77 7.24 -2.44
C ILE A 203 11.54 6.85 -1.63
N TYR A 204 11.34 5.55 -1.45
CA TYR A 204 10.31 4.99 -0.57
C TYR A 204 10.93 3.92 0.32
N PHE A 205 10.37 3.79 1.53
CA PHE A 205 10.80 2.80 2.52
C PHE A 205 9.61 1.97 2.97
N GLY A 206 9.88 0.72 3.32
CA GLY A 206 8.87 -0.19 3.82
C GLY A 206 9.41 -1.59 4.01
N HIS A 207 8.58 -2.46 4.55
CA HIS A 207 8.91 -3.87 4.66
C HIS A 207 8.58 -4.58 3.34
N HIS A 208 9.60 -5.03 2.62
CA HIS A 208 9.43 -5.84 1.41
C HIS A 208 9.08 -7.27 1.79
N PHE A 209 7.79 -7.61 1.71
CA PHE A 209 7.35 -8.99 1.87
C PHE A 209 7.88 -9.83 0.71
N LYS A 210 8.71 -10.84 1.02
CA LYS A 210 9.07 -11.89 0.08
C LYS A 210 7.86 -12.81 -0.09
N VAL A 211 6.94 -12.45 -0.98
CA VAL A 211 5.80 -13.32 -1.27
C VAL A 211 6.29 -14.49 -2.14
N ILE A 212 6.54 -15.64 -1.52
CA ILE A 212 6.75 -16.89 -2.26
C ILE A 212 5.37 -17.39 -2.70
N VAL A 213 4.89 -16.94 -3.84
CA VAL A 213 3.80 -17.61 -4.56
C VAL A 213 4.40 -18.68 -5.48
N LYS A 214 3.78 -19.87 -5.56
CA LYS A 214 4.24 -20.99 -6.40
C LYS A 214 4.37 -20.66 -7.90
N GLN A 215 3.89 -19.49 -8.35
CA GLN A 215 3.88 -19.06 -9.76
C GLN A 215 4.65 -17.76 -10.07
N GLY A 216 5.44 -17.20 -9.15
CA GLY A 216 6.21 -15.95 -9.42
C GLY A 216 5.44 -14.64 -9.21
N TYR A 217 6.19 -13.53 -9.12
CA TYR A 217 5.75 -12.23 -8.60
C TYR A 217 4.61 -11.55 -9.39
N TYR A 218 3.68 -10.96 -8.63
CA TYR A 218 2.55 -10.09 -9.00
C TYR A 218 1.33 -10.74 -9.68
N ARG A 219 0.20 -10.72 -8.96
CA ARG A 219 -1.15 -10.78 -9.52
C ARG A 219 -1.62 -9.33 -9.70
N TYR A 220 -1.56 -8.81 -10.92
CA TYR A 220 -2.48 -7.74 -11.31
C TYR A 220 -3.83 -8.41 -11.57
N VAL A 221 -4.86 -8.02 -10.82
CA VAL A 221 -6.25 -8.25 -11.20
C VAL A 221 -6.80 -6.91 -11.68
#